data_AF-A0A7J3ZBD8-F1
#
_entry.id   AF-A0A7J3ZBD8-F1
#
_cell.length_a   1.000
_cell.length_b   1.000
_cell.length_c   1.000
_cell.angle_alpha   90.00
_cell.angle_beta   90.00
_cell.angle_gamma   90.00
#
_symmetry.space_group_name_H-M   'P 1'
#
loop_
_entity.id
_entity.type
_entity.pdbx_description
1 polymer ?
#
loop_
_entity_poly.entity_id
_entity_poly.type
_entity_poly.pdbx_seq_one_letter_code
_entity_poly.pdbx_strand_id
1 'polypeptide(L)'
;MREKLGVERTLAEVMRAPSFQITLSPEKSSKLYGLKIGDMVDGSIVGLSGYSLLITGGSDKAGAPMLPYIPGPVKKYLLLSSPPGFHPKEEGLRRRKFVRGNTVSEDTVQVNTVIVKRPGSK
;
A
#
# COMPACT_ATOMS: atom_id res chain seq x y z
N MET A 1 -0.74 -14.22 -25.60
CA MET A 1 -0.14 -12.98 -26.16
C MET A 1 -0.50 -11.68 -25.39
N ARG A 2 -1.29 -11.71 -24.30
CA ARG A 2 -1.75 -10.49 -23.58
C ARG A 2 -0.86 -10.01 -22.41
N GLU A 3 0.08 -10.81 -21.90
CA GLU A 3 0.87 -10.43 -20.73
C GLU A 3 2.06 -9.50 -21.01
N LYS A 4 2.65 -9.55 -22.21
CA LYS A 4 3.85 -8.74 -22.54
C LYS A 4 3.57 -7.24 -22.59
N LEU A 5 2.36 -6.83 -22.99
CA LEU A 5 1.93 -5.43 -23.05
C LEU A 5 1.78 -4.77 -21.66
N GLY A 6 1.60 -5.57 -20.60
CA GLY A 6 1.46 -5.04 -19.24
C GLY A 6 2.79 -4.49 -18.71
N VAL A 7 3.87 -5.24 -18.88
CA VAL A 7 5.20 -4.95 -18.32
C VAL A 7 5.82 -3.71 -18.94
N GLU A 8 5.82 -3.60 -20.27
CA GLU A 8 6.36 -2.43 -20.98
C GLU A 8 5.60 -1.14 -20.63
N ARG A 9 4.27 -1.24 -20.47
CA ARG A 9 3.44 -0.12 -20.07
C ARG A 9 3.74 0.34 -18.64
N THR A 10 3.93 -0.59 -17.70
CA THR A 10 4.25 -0.24 -16.31
C THR A 10 5.59 0.50 -16.21
N LEU A 11 6.61 0.04 -16.93
CA LEU A 11 7.92 0.73 -16.97
C LEU A 11 7.82 2.12 -17.60
N ALA A 12 7.06 2.28 -18.68
CA ALA A 12 6.81 3.57 -19.29
C ALA A 12 6.08 4.54 -18.35
N GLU A 13 5.09 4.06 -17.60
CA GLU A 13 4.35 4.87 -16.62
C GLU A 13 5.21 5.30 -15.42
N VAL A 14 6.08 4.41 -14.90
CA VAL A 14 7.07 4.76 -13.84
C VAL A 14 7.97 5.91 -14.28
N MET A 15 8.41 5.92 -15.54
CA MET A 15 9.30 6.97 -16.04
C MET A 15 8.56 8.28 -16.34
N ARG A 16 7.25 8.21 -16.61
CA ARG A 16 6.44 9.36 -17.03
C ARG A 16 5.84 10.13 -15.87
N ALA A 17 5.41 9.46 -14.80
CA ALA A 17 4.63 10.07 -13.73
C ALA A 17 5.21 9.76 -12.33
N PRO A 18 5.06 10.68 -11.35
CA PRO A 18 5.52 10.45 -9.98
C PRO A 18 4.74 9.34 -9.26
N SER A 19 3.48 9.09 -9.65
CA SER A 19 2.63 8.03 -9.13
C SER A 19 1.61 7.60 -10.18
N PHE A 20 1.25 6.32 -10.20
CA PHE A 20 0.24 5.75 -11.08
C PHE A 20 -0.41 4.53 -10.41
N GLN A 21 -1.54 4.07 -10.95
CA GLN A 21 -2.32 2.97 -10.38
C GLN A 21 -2.20 1.72 -11.26
N ILE A 22 -2.04 0.55 -10.61
CA ILE A 22 -2.03 -0.76 -11.26
C ILE A 22 -3.13 -1.61 -10.65
N THR A 23 -3.97 -2.21 -11.50
CA THR A 23 -4.95 -3.21 -11.07
C THR A 23 -4.31 -4.59 -11.10
N LEU A 24 -4.36 -5.31 -9.98
CA LEU A 24 -3.82 -6.66 -9.85
C LEU A 24 -4.91 -7.72 -10.04
N SER A 25 -4.52 -8.88 -10.55
CA SER A 25 -5.37 -10.07 -10.53
C SER A 25 -5.40 -10.68 -9.12
N PRO A 26 -6.45 -11.44 -8.76
CA PRO A 26 -6.55 -12.09 -7.44
C PRO A 26 -5.35 -12.98 -7.08
N GLU A 27 -4.77 -13.65 -8.07
CA GLU A 27 -3.59 -14.51 -7.87
C GLU A 27 -2.34 -13.71 -7.47
N LYS A 28 -2.18 -12.49 -8.00
CA LYS A 28 -1.07 -11.62 -7.67
C LYS A 28 -1.28 -10.90 -6.34
N SER A 29 -2.52 -10.53 -6.02
CA SER A 29 -2.85 -9.88 -4.74
C SER A 29 -2.65 -10.81 -3.54
N SER A 30 -2.90 -12.12 -3.69
CA SER A 30 -2.69 -13.09 -2.61
C SER A 30 -1.25 -13.14 -2.09
N LYS A 31 -0.27 -12.77 -2.93
CA LYS A 31 1.14 -12.68 -2.53
C LYS A 31 1.45 -11.52 -1.58
N LEU A 32 0.54 -10.54 -1.48
CA LEU A 32 0.68 -9.39 -0.60
C LEU A 32 0.05 -9.61 0.78
N TYR A 33 -0.76 -10.65 0.94
CA TYR A 33 -1.41 -10.94 2.22
C TYR A 33 -0.39 -11.35 3.29
N GLY A 34 -0.61 -10.89 4.51
CA GLY A 34 0.29 -11.15 5.64
C GLY A 34 1.52 -10.24 5.70
N LEU A 35 1.81 -9.48 4.64
CA LEU A 35 2.85 -8.46 4.66
C LEU A 35 2.40 -7.25 5.47
N LYS A 36 3.38 -6.55 6.06
CA LYS A 36 3.15 -5.37 6.90
C LYS A 36 3.56 -4.10 6.17
N ILE A 37 2.98 -2.97 6.61
CA ILE A 37 3.53 -1.66 6.28
C ILE A 37 4.97 -1.58 6.80
N GLY A 38 5.89 -1.19 5.92
CA GLY A 38 7.33 -1.19 6.16
C GLY A 38 8.06 -2.38 5.53
N ASP A 39 7.34 -3.39 5.04
CA ASP A 39 7.98 -4.54 4.38
C ASP A 39 8.33 -4.21 2.92
N MET A 40 9.45 -4.79 2.47
CA MET A 40 9.89 -4.72 1.08
C MET A 40 9.34 -5.91 0.28
N VAL A 41 8.92 -5.61 -0.95
CA VAL A 41 8.28 -6.53 -1.88
C VAL A 41 8.97 -6.43 -3.24
N ASP A 42 9.10 -7.56 -3.91
CA ASP A 42 9.62 -7.59 -5.28
C ASP A 42 8.62 -6.94 -6.25
N GLY A 43 9.12 -5.98 -7.04
CA GLY A 43 8.36 -5.28 -8.07
C GLY A 43 7.86 -6.20 -9.19
N SER A 44 8.41 -7.42 -9.31
CA SER A 44 7.93 -8.42 -10.26
C SER A 44 6.43 -8.73 -10.12
N ILE A 45 5.84 -8.58 -8.91
CA ILE A 45 4.40 -8.77 -8.68
C ILE A 45 3.56 -7.82 -9.54
N VAL A 46 4.06 -6.61 -9.75
CA VAL A 46 3.36 -5.54 -10.50
C VAL A 46 3.92 -5.33 -11.91
N GLY A 47 4.84 -6.19 -12.37
CA GLY A 47 5.50 -6.06 -13.68
C GLY A 47 6.75 -5.16 -13.67
N LEU A 48 7.28 -4.80 -12.51
CA LEU A 48 8.53 -4.04 -12.34
C LEU A 48 9.66 -4.98 -11.89
N SER A 49 10.10 -5.85 -12.80
CA SER A 49 11.19 -6.78 -12.51
C SER A 49 12.49 -6.05 -12.15
N GLY A 50 13.14 -6.48 -11.07
CA GLY A 50 14.40 -5.89 -10.58
C GLY A 50 14.23 -4.61 -9.76
N TYR A 51 13.00 -4.15 -9.52
CA TYR A 51 12.72 -3.07 -8.57
C TYR A 51 12.31 -3.64 -7.21
N SER A 52 12.65 -2.94 -6.13
CA SER A 52 12.10 -3.23 -4.80
C SER A 52 11.12 -2.16 -4.40
N LEU A 53 9.94 -2.59 -3.96
CA LEU A 53 8.83 -1.76 -3.52
C LEU A 53 8.70 -1.84 -2.01
N LEU A 54 8.55 -0.71 -1.32
CA LEU A 54 8.24 -0.63 0.10
C LEU A 54 6.74 -0.38 0.28
N ILE A 55 6.06 -1.19 1.09
CA ILE A 55 4.66 -0.92 1.45
C ILE A 55 4.63 0.24 2.44
N THR A 56 3.97 1.34 2.09
CA THR A 56 3.86 2.53 2.93
C THR A 56 2.49 2.68 3.59
N GLY A 57 1.46 2.06 3.04
CA GLY A 57 0.11 2.15 3.59
C GLY A 57 -0.94 1.45 2.74
N GLY A 58 -2.20 1.71 3.05
CA GLY A 58 -3.32 1.17 2.31
C GLY A 58 -4.66 1.58 2.89
N SER A 59 -5.71 1.14 2.22
CA SER A 59 -7.11 1.42 2.57
C SER A 59 -7.94 0.15 2.52
N ASP A 60 -8.82 -0.01 3.50
CA ASP A 60 -9.80 -1.08 3.59
C ASP A 60 -11.06 -0.77 2.76
N LYS A 61 -11.91 -1.77 2.50
CA LYS A 61 -13.20 -1.62 1.79
C LYS A 61 -14.12 -0.54 2.37
N ALA A 62 -14.07 -0.31 3.68
CA ALA A 62 -14.84 0.75 4.34
C ALA A 62 -14.20 2.15 4.21
N GLY A 63 -13.10 2.30 3.48
CA GLY A 63 -12.30 3.52 3.42
C GLY A 63 -11.48 3.76 4.69
N ALA A 64 -11.35 2.77 5.57
CA ALA A 64 -10.53 2.89 6.77
C ALA A 64 -9.04 2.88 6.40
N PRO A 65 -8.26 3.88 6.84
CA PRO A 65 -6.82 3.92 6.60
C PRO A 65 -6.12 2.85 7.44
N MET A 66 -5.05 2.28 6.89
CA MET A 66 -4.15 1.42 7.64
C MET A 66 -3.18 2.24 8.50
N LEU A 67 -2.99 1.81 9.74
CA LEU A 67 -2.09 2.45 10.72
C LEU A 67 -0.84 1.59 10.96
N PRO A 68 0.38 2.10 10.74
CA PRO A 68 1.62 1.33 10.84
C PRO A 68 1.89 0.73 12.23
N TYR A 69 1.49 1.44 13.29
CA TYR A 69 1.76 1.08 14.69
C TYR A 69 0.78 0.06 15.29
N ILE A 70 -0.29 -0.31 14.56
CA ILE A 70 -1.26 -1.30 15.03
C ILE A 70 -0.92 -2.65 14.39
N PRO A 71 -0.46 -3.65 15.16
CA PRO A 71 -0.12 -4.94 14.59
C PRO A 71 -1.35 -5.74 14.16
N GLY A 72 -1.19 -6.50 13.09
CA GLY A 72 -2.14 -7.52 12.63
C GLY A 72 -3.22 -6.99 11.68
N PRO A 73 -4.01 -7.89 11.07
CA PRO A 73 -5.09 -7.56 10.15
C PRO A 73 -6.39 -7.17 10.90
N VAL A 74 -6.28 -6.32 11.91
CA VAL A 74 -7.38 -5.98 12.82
C VAL A 74 -8.16 -4.75 12.37
N LYS A 75 -9.45 -4.72 12.68
CA LYS A 75 -10.35 -3.55 12.53
C LYS A 75 -10.75 -3.06 13.91
N LYS A 76 -10.48 -1.80 14.23
CA LYS A 76 -10.89 -1.23 15.53
C LYS A 76 -11.18 0.26 15.44
N TYR A 77 -11.96 0.74 16.40
CA TYR A 77 -12.12 2.17 16.62
C TYR A 77 -11.06 2.67 17.59
N LEU A 78 -10.30 3.68 17.19
CA LEU A 78 -9.25 4.29 18.00
C LEU A 78 -9.51 5.78 18.20
N LEU A 79 -9.19 6.31 19.37
CA LEU A 79 -9.22 7.75 19.64
C LEU A 79 -7.94 8.37 19.08
N LEU A 80 -8.05 9.00 17.90
CA LEU A 80 -6.93 9.66 17.23
C LEU A 80 -6.89 11.14 17.59
N SER A 81 -5.67 11.64 17.80
CA SER A 81 -5.35 13.06 17.95
C SER A 81 -4.50 13.60 16.80
N SER A 82 -3.94 12.72 15.96
CA SER A 82 -3.00 13.09 14.90
C SER A 82 -3.13 12.18 13.68
N PRO A 83 -2.52 12.55 12.55
CA PRO A 83 -2.36 11.67 11.40
C PRO A 83 -1.50 10.45 11.78
N PRO A 84 -1.64 9.30 11.09
CA PRO A 84 -2.51 9.03 9.95
C PRO A 84 -3.98 8.78 10.35
N GLY A 85 -4.91 9.13 9.46
CA GLY A 85 -6.35 8.83 9.61
C GLY A 85 -7.19 9.89 10.33
N PHE A 86 -6.57 10.86 10.97
CA PHE A 86 -7.25 12.04 11.50
C PHE A 86 -6.39 13.29 11.41
N HIS A 87 -6.90 14.34 10.75
CA HIS A 87 -6.26 15.65 10.69
C HIS A 87 -7.06 16.59 11.60
N PRO A 88 -6.58 16.88 12.83
CA PRO A 88 -7.27 17.80 13.72
C PRO A 88 -7.26 19.21 13.12
N LYS A 89 -8.39 19.92 13.23
CA LYS A 89 -8.50 21.33 12.79
C LYS A 89 -8.09 22.32 13.89
N GLU A 90 -8.18 21.87 15.13
CA GLU A 90 -7.94 22.66 16.33
C GLU A 90 -7.03 21.87 17.27
N GLU A 91 -6.25 22.58 18.07
CA GLU A 91 -5.38 21.96 19.06
C GLU A 91 -6.21 21.24 20.14
N GLY A 92 -5.77 20.06 20.56
CA GLY A 92 -6.48 19.25 21.54
C GLY A 92 -7.70 18.48 21.00
N LEU A 93 -8.09 18.68 19.73
CA LEU A 93 -9.18 17.92 19.12
C LEU A 93 -8.81 16.43 19.00
N ARG A 94 -9.66 15.55 19.56
CA ARG A 94 -9.52 14.10 19.44
C ARG A 94 -10.81 13.51 18.90
N ARG A 95 -10.71 12.52 18.01
CA ARG A 95 -11.90 11.85 17.46
C ARG A 95 -11.71 10.35 17.40
N ARG A 96 -12.75 9.63 17.83
CA ARG A 96 -12.84 8.18 17.65
C ARG A 96 -13.08 7.88 16.17
N LYS A 97 -12.14 7.20 15.53
CA LYS A 97 -12.15 6.87 14.10
C LYS A 97 -11.98 5.37 13.91
N PHE A 98 -12.62 4.85 12.86
CA PHE A 98 -12.47 3.46 12.45
C PHE A 98 -11.19 3.31 11.61
N VAL A 99 -10.34 2.35 11.98
CA VAL A 99 -9.00 2.19 11.43
C VAL A 99 -8.66 0.72 11.24
N ARG A 100 -7.73 0.44 10.31
CA ARG A 100 -7.19 -0.89 10.03
C ARG A 100 -5.76 -1.00 10.59
N GLY A 101 -5.37 -2.21 10.99
CA GLY A 101 -4.00 -2.51 11.38
C GLY A 101 -3.02 -2.46 10.20
N ASN A 102 -1.76 -2.76 10.49
CA ASN A 102 -0.64 -2.61 9.57
C ASN A 102 -0.45 -3.78 8.61
N THR A 103 -1.16 -4.89 8.82
CA THR A 103 -1.00 -6.11 8.03
C THR A 103 -2.02 -6.14 6.90
N VAL A 104 -1.55 -6.38 5.68
CA VAL A 104 -2.38 -6.50 4.48
C VAL A 104 -3.20 -7.79 4.53
N SER A 105 -4.45 -7.69 4.12
CA SER A 105 -5.47 -8.73 4.25
C SER A 105 -6.40 -8.72 3.04
N GLU A 106 -7.26 -9.73 2.92
CA GLU A 106 -8.28 -9.81 1.86
C GLU A 106 -9.24 -8.61 1.80
N ASP A 107 -9.52 -7.98 2.94
CA ASP A 107 -10.39 -6.80 2.96
C ASP A 107 -9.69 -5.51 2.46
N THR A 108 -8.37 -5.54 2.30
CA THR A 108 -7.57 -4.41 1.84
C THR A 108 -7.84 -4.19 0.34
N VAL A 109 -8.38 -3.03 -0.02
CA VAL A 109 -8.75 -2.71 -1.41
C VAL A 109 -7.61 -2.02 -2.15
N GLN A 110 -6.84 -1.19 -1.46
CA GLN A 110 -5.72 -0.44 -2.03
C GLN A 110 -4.49 -0.61 -1.14
N VAL A 111 -3.34 -0.81 -1.78
CA VAL A 111 -2.02 -0.82 -1.14
C VAL A 111 -1.17 0.27 -1.81
N ASN A 112 -0.53 1.09 -1.00
CA ASN A 112 0.38 2.13 -1.46
C ASN A 112 1.82 1.63 -1.29
N THR A 113 2.61 1.78 -2.36
CA THR A 113 4.01 1.37 -2.37
C THR A 113 4.90 2.48 -2.92
N VAL A 114 6.18 2.45 -2.55
CA VAL A 114 7.21 3.35 -3.05
C VAL A 114 8.38 2.54 -3.57
N ILE A 115 8.96 2.94 -4.70
CA ILE A 115 10.17 2.31 -5.24
C ILE A 115 11.36 2.74 -4.38
N VAL A 116 11.98 1.78 -3.68
CA VAL A 116 13.16 2.02 -2.83
C VAL A 116 14.46 1.61 -3.50
N LYS A 117 14.45 0.60 -4.37
CA LYS A 117 15.62 0.17 -5.14
C LYS A 117 15.27 0.06 -6.62
N ARG A 118 16.20 0.54 -7.47
CA ARG A 118 16.13 0.38 -8.92
C ARG A 118 17.08 -0.74 -9.35
N PRO A 119 16.80 -1.43 -10.46
CA PRO A 119 17.75 -2.40 -11.01
C PRO A 119 19.07 -1.69 -11.35
N GLY A 120 20.18 -2.20 -10.80
CA GLY A 120 21.54 -1.68 -11.05
C GLY A 120 22.05 -0.63 -10.05
N SER A 121 21.26 -0.17 -9.08
CA SER A 121 21.78 0.64 -7.97
C SER A 121 22.32 -0.27 -6.86
N LYS A 122 23.62 -0.16 -6.56
CA LYS A 122 24.24 -0.77 -5.36
C LYS A 122 23.65 -0.21 -4.08
#